data_AF-A0A249K8N2-F1
#
_entry.id   AF-A0A249K8N2-F1
#
_cell.length_a   1.000
_cell.length_b   1.000
_cell.length_c   1.000
_cell.angle_alpha   90.00
_cell.angle_beta   90.00
_cell.angle_gamma   90.00
#
_symmetry.space_group_name_H-M   'P 1'
#
loop_
_entity.id
_entity.type
_entity.pdbx_description
1 polymer ?
#
loop_
_entity_poly.entity_id
_entity_poly.type
_entity_poly.pdbx_seq_one_letter_code
_entity_poly.pdbx_strand_id
1 'polypeptide(L)' 'MGSIILTGISHGKHQFSLTYPEVEGVVICMAHCKCGYEVEIINFRNYGGTKDLQMKWEKHIGTWKGWI' A
#
# COMPACT_ATOMS: atom_id res chain seq x y z
N MET A 1 4.43 17.30 4.58
CA MET A 1 3.41 16.25 4.37
C MET A 1 4.16 14.97 4.04
N GLY A 2 4.10 13.96 4.90
CA GLY A 2 4.91 12.74 4.75
C GLY A 2 4.28 11.78 3.76
N SER A 3 5.00 11.46 2.68
CA SER A 3 4.69 10.32 1.83
C SER A 3 4.82 9.02 2.64
N ILE A 4 4.08 7.98 2.24
CA ILE A 4 4.23 6.67 2.87
C ILE A 4 5.65 6.17 2.60
N ILE A 5 6.41 5.91 3.66
CA ILE A 5 7.73 5.32 3.57
C ILE A 5 7.57 3.79 3.63
N LEU A 6 7.97 3.11 2.55
CA LEU A 6 7.92 1.66 2.41
C LEU A 6 9.09 0.97 3.12
N THR A 7 9.28 1.18 4.43
CA THR A 7 10.29 0.42 5.17
C THR A 7 9.75 -0.95 5.55
N GLY A 8 10.31 -2.02 4.98
CA GLY A 8 10.05 -3.41 5.40
C GLY A 8 8.99 -4.20 4.62
N ILE A 9 8.36 -3.60 3.59
CA ILE A 9 7.26 -4.25 2.83
C ILE A 9 7.79 -5.02 1.61
N SER A 10 8.86 -5.81 1.77
CA SER A 10 9.44 -6.59 0.67
C SER A 10 9.88 -7.95 1.18
N HIS A 11 9.09 -8.97 0.86
CA HIS A 11 9.32 -10.35 1.29
C HIS A 11 9.29 -11.28 0.07
N GLY A 12 10.41 -11.92 -0.22
CA GLY A 12 10.51 -13.01 -1.20
C GLY A 12 10.05 -12.63 -2.62
N LYS A 13 9.02 -13.32 -3.15
CA LYS A 13 8.50 -13.11 -4.51
C LYS A 13 7.72 -11.80 -4.67
N HIS A 14 7.31 -11.18 -3.56
CA HIS A 14 6.50 -9.97 -3.56
C HIS A 14 7.36 -8.76 -3.23
N GLN A 15 7.44 -7.82 -4.18
CA GLN A 15 8.09 -6.53 -4.02
C GLN A 15 7.04 -5.44 -4.27
N PHE A 16 7.04 -4.42 -3.43
CA PHE A 16 6.00 -3.41 -3.42
C PHE A 16 6.51 -2.04 -3.83
N SER A 17 5.70 -1.31 -4.58
CA SER A 17 5.94 0.09 -4.96
C SER A 17 4.65 0.90 -4.86
N LEU A 18 4.81 2.21 -4.74
CA LEU A 18 3.71 3.16 -4.72
C LEU A 18 3.80 4.08 -5.93
N THR A 19 2.65 4.36 -6.54
CA THR A 19 2.49 5.43 -7.52
C THR A 19 1.41 6.39 -7.07
N TYR A 20 1.50 7.65 -7.49
CA TYR A 20 0.58 8.71 -7.09
C TYR A 20 -0.05 9.38 -8.31
N PRO A 21 -0.88 8.66 -9.09
CA PRO A 21 -1.52 9.25 -10.25
C PRO A 21 -2.57 10.29 -9.84
N GLU A 22 -2.79 11.26 -10.72
CA GLU A 22 -3.90 12.21 -10.61
C GLU A 22 -5.07 11.69 -11.45
N VAL A 23 -6.23 11.49 -10.82
CA VAL A 23 -7.47 11.01 -11.45
C VAL A 23 -8.55 12.03 -11.15
N GLU A 24 -9.17 12.59 -12.20
CA GLU A 24 -10.22 13.62 -12.07
C GLU A 24 -9.80 14.82 -11.19
N GLY A 25 -8.52 15.22 -11.25
CA GLY A 25 -7.95 16.32 -10.45
C GLY A 25 -7.65 15.95 -9.00
N VAL A 26 -7.77 14.69 -8.62
CA VAL A 26 -7.47 14.18 -7.27
C VAL A 26 -6.27 13.24 -7.34
N VAL A 27 -5.22 13.54 -6.55
CA VAL A 27 -4.09 12.62 -6.35
C VAL A 27 -4.54 11.47 -5.47
N ILE A 28 -4.45 10.25 -6.01
CA ILE A 28 -4.67 8.98 -5.31
C ILE A 28 -3.33 8.29 -5.03
N CYS A 29 -3.33 7.25 -4.20
CA CYS A 29 -2.15 6.42 -3.95
C CYS A 29 -2.44 5.00 -4.41
N MET A 30 -1.70 4.53 -5.39
CA MET A 30 -1.81 3.18 -5.93
C MET A 30 -0.63 2.34 -5.49
N ALA A 31 -0.93 1.13 -5.07
CA ALA A 31 -0.01 0.19 -4.50
C ALA A 31 0.15 -0.99 -5.44
N HIS A 32 1.39 -1.29 -5.81
CA HIS A 32 1.72 -2.26 -6.85
C HIS A 32 2.62 -3.35 -6.29
N CYS A 33 2.30 -4.60 -6.61
CA CYS A 33 3.18 -5.73 -6.39
C CYS A 33 3.72 -6.26 -7.71
N LYS A 34 4.99 -6.68 -7.75
CA LYS A 34 5.60 -7.29 -8.95
C LYS A 34 4.85 -8.51 -9.49
N CYS A 35 4.03 -9.18 -8.69
CA CYS A 35 3.24 -10.33 -9.12
C CYS A 35 1.95 -9.92 -9.89
N GLY A 36 1.74 -8.64 -10.15
CA GLY A 36 0.56 -8.11 -10.85
C GLY A 36 -0.61 -7.74 -9.95
N TYR A 37 -0.41 -7.67 -8.62
CA TYR A 37 -1.44 -7.19 -7.71
C TYR A 37 -1.39 -5.66 -7.60
N GLU A 38 -2.55 -5.03 -7.77
CA GLU A 38 -2.71 -3.58 -7.67
C GLU A 38 -3.88 -3.25 -6.74
N VAL A 39 -3.71 -2.23 -5.90
CA VAL A 39 -4.77 -1.77 -4.99
C VAL A 39 -4.61 -0.28 -4.69
N GLU A 40 -5.71 0.46 -4.61
CA GLU A 40 -5.67 1.85 -4.13
C GLU A 40 -5.48 1.88 -2.62
N ILE A 41 -4.67 2.78 -2.06
CA ILE A 41 -4.49 3.02 -0.62
C ILE A 41 -5.33 4.22 -0.21
N ILE A 42 -6.31 3.96 0.67
CA ILE A 42 -7.23 4.99 1.16
C ILE A 42 -6.52 5.75 2.28
N ASN A 43 -6.84 7.03 2.45
CA ASN A 43 -6.30 7.87 3.53
C ASN A 43 -4.76 7.97 3.53
N PHE A 44 -4.10 7.81 2.37
CA PHE A 44 -2.63 7.87 2.24
C PHE A 44 -2.00 9.19 2.70
N ARG A 45 -2.81 10.25 2.87
CA ARG A 45 -2.38 11.57 3.37
C ARG A 45 -2.30 11.67 4.89
N ASN A 46 -2.75 10.66 5.63
CA ASN A 46 -2.72 10.63 7.08
C ASN A 46 -2.17 9.29 7.60
N TYR A 47 -2.04 9.17 8.93
CA TYR A 47 -1.50 7.96 9.57
C TYR A 47 -2.32 6.69 9.30
N GLY A 48 -3.58 6.81 8.90
CA GLY A 48 -4.40 5.68 8.48
C GLY A 48 -3.89 5.01 7.19
N GLY A 49 -3.24 5.77 6.31
CA GLY A 49 -2.71 5.26 5.04
C GLY A 49 -1.64 4.19 5.19
N THR A 50 -0.74 4.33 6.16
CA THR A 50 0.28 3.30 6.44
C THR A 50 -0.33 2.02 6.99
N LYS A 51 -1.37 2.13 7.83
CA LYS A 51 -2.12 0.97 8.35
C LYS A 51 -2.93 0.27 7.25
N ASP A 52 -3.62 1.04 6.41
CA ASP A 52 -4.37 0.50 5.26
C ASP A 52 -3.43 -0.22 4.30
N LEU A 53 -2.29 0.38 4.03
CA LEU A 53 -1.23 -0.22 3.23
C LEU A 53 -0.74 -1.55 3.82
N GLN A 54 -0.35 -1.56 5.10
CA GLN A 54 0.14 -2.76 5.77
C GLN A 54 -0.91 -3.87 5.73
N MET A 55 -2.17 -3.54 6.05
CA MET A 55 -3.28 -4.51 6.01
C MET A 55 -3.48 -5.08 4.61
N LYS A 56 -3.52 -4.24 3.57
CA LYS A 56 -3.67 -4.69 2.18
C LYS A 56 -2.53 -5.58 1.75
N TRP A 57 -1.31 -5.23 2.15
CA TRP A 57 -0.13 -6.03 1.87
C TRP A 57 -0.17 -7.40 2.56
N GLU A 58 -0.37 -7.43 3.87
CA GLU A 58 -0.43 -8.66 4.65
C GLU A 58 -1.57 -9.58 4.17
N LYS A 59 -2.70 -9.01 3.75
CA LYS A 59 -3.78 -9.77 3.09
C LYS A 59 -3.32 -10.35 1.75
N HIS A 60 -2.60 -9.57 0.95
CA HIS A 60 -2.09 -10.01 -0.34
C HIS A 60 -1.08 -11.16 -0.23
N ILE A 61 -0.15 -11.11 0.74
CA ILE A 61 0.87 -12.16 0.95
C ILE A 61 0.41 -13.30 1.89
N GLY A 62 -0.83 -13.25 2.38
CA GLY A 62 -1.41 -14.28 3.24
C GLY A 62 -0.87 -14.31 4.68
N THR A 63 -0.29 -13.20 5.16
CA THR A 63 0.26 -13.09 6.52
C THR A 63 -0.65 -12.31 7.48
N TRP A 64 -1.80 -11.82 7.01
CA TRP A 64 -2.75 -11.06 7.83
C TRP A 64 -3.31 -11.89 8.97
N LYS A 65 -3.10 -11.44 10.22
CA LYS A 65 -3.59 -12.10 11.44
C LYS A 65 -4.79 -11.40 12.10
N GLY A 66 -5.33 -10.36 11.48
CA GLY A 66 -6.35 -9.52 12.08
C GLY A 66 -5.76 -8.41 12.97
N TRP A 67 -6.62 -7.46 13.34
CA TRP A 67 -6.30 -6.49 14.37
C TRP A 67 -6.60 -7.16 15.72
N ILE A 68 -5.56 -7.55 16.45
CA ILE A 68 -5.67 -8.01 17.85
C ILE A 68 -5.92 -6.80 18.74
#